data_AF-A0A7S2ARH4-F1
#
_entry.id   AF-A0A7S2ARH4-F1
#
_cell.length_a   1.000
_cell.length_b   1.000
_cell.length_c   1.000
_cell.angle_alpha   90.00
_cell.angle_beta   90.00
_cell.angle_gamma   90.00
#
_symmetry.space_group_name_H-M   'P 1'
#
loop_
_entity.id
_entity.type
_entity.pdbx_description
1 polymer ?
#
loop_
_entity_poly.entity_id
_entity_poly.type
_entity_poly.pdbx_seq_one_letter_code
_entity_poly.pdbx_strand_id
1 'polypeptide(L)'
;GSPKAASAGSGPQSPAVAVALQRPLAPGPVVVGGGNPAGQSPSGVQATSTGSQVEEVPRTTVMMQNMPKSLTRDMLVKLLNEEGFQMDYDFIYLPIKFVTNLSFGYAFVNFVNVEAAERCRHHFDGFSRWGLEEETACSVSSDTTHHGQEAHIQLYRNSPVMHQSVPDNGKPAVFQNGERVPFPAPTKSIRQPRPLLRQNRQ
;
A
#
# COMPACT_ATOMS: atom_id res chain seq x y z
N GLY A 1 -9.35 -48.34 -37.91
CA GLY A 1 -9.99 -47.04 -38.19
C GLY A 1 -10.43 -46.44 -36.87
N SER A 2 -9.76 -45.38 -36.44
CA SER A 2 -10.13 -44.59 -35.26
C SER A 2 -10.97 -43.38 -35.66
N PRO A 3 -11.96 -42.97 -34.87
CA PRO A 3 -12.41 -41.58 -34.82
C PRO A 3 -11.98 -40.96 -33.48
N LYS A 4 -11.14 -39.93 -33.46
CA LYS A 4 -11.37 -38.49 -33.72
C LYS A 4 -11.91 -37.74 -32.48
N ALA A 5 -11.09 -36.80 -32.04
CA ALA A 5 -11.28 -35.84 -30.97
C ALA A 5 -12.36 -34.77 -31.25
N ALA A 6 -12.94 -34.23 -30.17
CA ALA A 6 -13.55 -32.90 -29.98
C ALA A 6 -14.18 -32.91 -28.57
N SER A 7 -14.30 -31.87 -27.77
CA SER A 7 -13.98 -30.45 -27.84
C SER A 7 -14.19 -29.92 -26.42
N ALA A 8 -13.35 -28.97 -26.01
CA ALA A 8 -13.50 -28.17 -24.80
C ALA A 8 -14.87 -27.48 -24.71
N GLY A 9 -15.45 -27.45 -23.51
CA GLY A 9 -16.58 -26.60 -23.15
C GLY A 9 -16.10 -25.46 -22.25
N SER A 10 -15.78 -24.32 -22.86
CA SER A 10 -15.56 -23.05 -22.18
C SER A 10 -16.84 -22.57 -21.51
N GLY A 11 -16.86 -22.58 -20.17
CA GLY A 11 -17.86 -21.85 -19.39
C GLY A 11 -17.58 -20.34 -19.41
N PRO A 12 -18.60 -19.48 -19.40
CA PRO A 12 -18.42 -18.03 -19.49
C PRO A 12 -17.72 -17.48 -18.24
N GLN A 13 -16.56 -16.85 -18.44
CA GLN A 13 -15.83 -16.14 -17.40
C GLN A 13 -16.62 -14.90 -16.96
N SER A 14 -16.86 -14.81 -15.66
CA SER A 14 -17.61 -13.73 -14.99
C SER A 14 -16.89 -12.37 -15.10
N PRO A 15 -17.62 -11.24 -15.12
CA PRO A 15 -17.04 -9.94 -15.41
C PRO A 15 -16.27 -9.31 -14.24
N ALA A 16 -15.26 -8.54 -14.65
CA ALA A 16 -14.33 -7.67 -13.94
C ALA A 16 -14.76 -7.10 -12.58
N VAL A 17 -13.85 -7.22 -11.62
CA VAL A 17 -13.89 -6.54 -10.32
C VAL A 17 -12.74 -5.51 -10.30
N ALA A 18 -12.95 -4.34 -9.71
CA ALA A 18 -11.87 -3.41 -9.38
C ALA A 18 -12.19 -2.85 -8.00
N VAL A 19 -11.29 -3.05 -7.04
CA VAL A 19 -11.47 -2.49 -5.69
C VAL A 19 -10.94 -1.07 -5.69
N ALA A 20 -11.84 -0.10 -5.73
CA ALA A 20 -11.50 1.27 -5.33
C ALA A 20 -11.36 1.31 -3.80
N LEU A 21 -10.16 0.98 -3.30
CA LEU A 21 -9.75 1.52 -2.01
C LEU A 21 -9.39 2.97 -2.26
N GLN A 22 -10.08 3.85 -1.54
CA GLN A 22 -10.02 5.30 -1.68
C GLN A 22 -8.57 5.76 -1.76
N ARG A 23 -8.28 6.62 -2.75
CA ARG A 23 -7.06 7.44 -2.74
C ARG A 23 -7.02 8.14 -1.37
N PRO A 24 -5.91 8.12 -0.62
CA PRO A 24 -5.75 9.05 0.49
C PRO A 24 -5.99 10.45 -0.07
N LEU A 25 -6.99 11.15 0.47
CA LEU A 25 -7.11 12.58 0.27
C LEU A 25 -5.81 13.18 0.79
N ALA A 26 -4.99 13.74 -0.11
CA ALA A 26 -3.92 14.62 0.30
C ALA A 26 -4.54 15.72 1.19
N PRO A 27 -3.95 16.05 2.36
CA PRO A 27 -4.44 17.16 3.16
C PRO A 27 -4.35 18.44 2.30
N GLY A 28 -5.50 19.07 2.08
CA GLY A 28 -5.56 20.38 1.44
C GLY A 28 -4.78 21.41 2.26
N PRO A 29 -4.27 22.49 1.62
CA PRO A 29 -3.54 23.52 2.33
C PRO A 29 -4.45 24.15 3.40
N VAL A 30 -3.99 24.10 4.65
CA VAL A 30 -4.58 24.87 5.75
C VAL A 30 -4.42 26.35 5.43
N VAL A 31 -5.53 27.01 5.12
CA VAL A 31 -5.56 28.47 4.97
C VAL A 31 -5.44 29.09 6.37
N VAL A 32 -4.26 29.62 6.69
CA VAL A 32 -4.06 30.42 7.91
C VAL A 32 -4.61 31.81 7.61
N GLY A 33 -5.84 32.06 8.05
CA GLY A 33 -6.47 33.38 7.99
C GLY A 33 -5.76 34.35 8.92
N GLY A 34 -5.28 35.46 8.35
CA GLY A 34 -4.67 36.56 9.08
C GLY A 34 -5.67 37.35 9.92
N GLY A 35 -5.20 37.81 11.07
CA GLY A 35 -5.88 38.76 11.95
C GLY A 35 -4.91 39.26 13.03
N ASN A 36 -4.27 40.40 12.77
CA ASN A 36 -3.65 41.26 13.80
C ASN A 36 -4.77 42.12 14.44
N PRO A 37 -4.65 42.64 15.68
CA PRO A 37 -3.62 43.64 16.00
C PRO A 37 -3.08 43.71 17.46
N ALA A 38 -1.88 44.32 17.54
CA ALA A 38 -1.29 45.18 18.57
C ALA A 38 -1.75 45.13 20.05
N GLY A 39 -0.77 45.00 20.96
CA GLY A 39 -0.82 45.65 22.28
C GLY A 39 -0.07 44.95 23.44
N GLN A 40 1.07 45.53 23.83
CA GLN A 40 1.66 45.57 25.19
C GLN A 40 2.35 44.33 25.80
N SER A 41 3.62 44.54 26.19
CA SER A 41 4.46 43.72 27.08
C SER A 41 4.19 44.04 28.58
N PRO A 42 4.95 43.49 29.56
CA PRO A 42 5.04 42.09 30.01
C PRO A 42 4.79 41.97 31.55
N SER A 43 4.53 40.78 32.09
CA SER A 43 5.05 40.31 33.41
C SER A 43 4.42 38.99 33.88
N GLY A 44 5.31 38.02 34.15
CA GLY A 44 5.27 37.06 35.26
C GLY A 44 4.03 36.20 35.48
N VAL A 45 4.06 34.94 35.00
CA VAL A 45 3.61 33.79 35.77
C VAL A 45 4.42 32.56 35.37
N GLN A 46 5.08 31.92 36.33
CA GLN A 46 5.60 30.57 36.18
C GLN A 46 4.42 29.61 35.97
N ALA A 47 4.33 29.00 34.80
CA ALA A 47 3.46 27.85 34.58
C ALA A 47 4.33 26.70 34.07
N THR A 48 4.57 25.77 34.98
CA THR A 48 5.03 24.41 34.71
C THR A 48 4.10 23.76 33.69
N SER A 49 4.47 23.75 32.42
CA SER A 49 3.76 22.97 31.40
C SER A 49 4.40 21.59 31.31
N THR A 50 3.75 20.68 32.03
CA THR A 50 3.74 19.23 31.85
C THR A 50 3.92 18.89 30.37
N GLY A 51 5.10 18.38 30.02
CA GLY A 51 5.33 17.83 28.69
C GLY A 51 4.49 16.56 28.54
N SER A 52 3.32 16.68 27.90
CA SER A 52 2.70 15.53 27.24
C SER A 52 3.72 15.02 26.24
N GLN A 53 4.42 13.95 26.60
CA GLN A 53 5.19 13.18 25.63
C GLN A 53 4.17 12.60 24.66
N VAL A 54 3.98 13.29 23.54
CA VAL A 54 3.32 12.70 22.38
C VAL A 54 4.29 11.63 21.92
N GLU A 55 4.03 10.36 22.24
CA GLU A 55 4.81 9.26 21.67
C GLU A 55 4.70 9.38 20.15
N GLU A 56 5.79 9.79 19.52
CA GLU A 56 5.85 9.95 18.09
C GLU A 56 5.71 8.57 17.46
N VAL A 57 4.62 8.33 16.72
CA VAL A 57 4.36 7.03 16.11
C VAL A 57 5.52 6.70 15.16
N PRO A 58 6.25 5.59 15.36
CA PRO A 58 7.39 5.23 14.52
C PRO A 58 6.97 5.15 13.05
N ARG A 59 7.63 5.90 12.17
CA ARG A 59 7.32 5.93 10.74
C ARG A 59 7.98 4.78 10.01
N THR A 60 7.46 3.58 10.22
CA THR A 60 7.97 2.33 9.64
C THR A 60 7.43 2.02 8.23
N THR A 61 6.43 2.78 7.77
CA THR A 61 5.79 2.58 6.45
C THR A 61 6.35 3.53 5.41
N VAL A 62 6.66 2.98 4.24
CA VAL A 62 6.98 3.75 3.04
C VAL A 62 5.97 3.51 1.93
N MET A 63 5.74 4.54 1.13
CA MET A 63 5.04 4.46 -0.15
C MET A 63 6.07 4.52 -1.27
N MET A 64 6.20 3.42 -2.01
CA MET A 64 7.02 3.35 -3.22
C MET A 64 6.15 3.71 -4.42
N GLN A 65 6.57 4.66 -5.24
CA GLN A 65 5.83 5.20 -6.38
C GLN A 65 6.67 5.14 -7.66
N ASN A 66 6.02 5.31 -8.81
CA ASN A 66 6.67 5.24 -10.14
C ASN A 66 7.35 3.90 -10.41
N MET A 67 6.75 2.81 -9.93
CA MET A 67 7.21 1.46 -10.22
C MET A 67 6.63 0.93 -11.54
N PRO A 68 7.31 -0.04 -12.21
CA PRO A 68 6.79 -0.72 -13.37
C PRO A 68 5.40 -1.30 -13.16
N LYS A 69 4.53 -1.18 -14.16
CA LYS A 69 3.15 -1.70 -14.06
C LYS A 69 3.10 -3.21 -14.17
N SER A 70 4.07 -3.81 -14.84
CA SER A 70 4.26 -5.27 -14.89
C SER A 70 4.79 -5.87 -13.59
N LEU A 71 5.27 -5.05 -12.64
CA LEU A 71 5.75 -5.52 -11.34
C LEU A 71 4.61 -6.21 -10.56
N THR A 72 4.89 -7.40 -10.05
CA THR A 72 3.97 -8.14 -9.16
C THR A 72 4.47 -8.09 -7.72
N ARG A 73 3.58 -8.39 -6.76
CA ARG A 73 3.98 -8.44 -5.34
C ARG A 73 5.10 -9.44 -5.11
N ASP A 74 5.05 -10.59 -5.76
CA ASP A 74 6.04 -11.65 -5.59
C ASP A 74 7.40 -11.24 -6.18
N MET A 75 7.39 -10.49 -7.29
CA MET A 75 8.62 -9.88 -7.84
C MET A 75 9.18 -8.79 -6.92
N LEU A 76 8.32 -7.95 -6.33
CA LEU A 76 8.73 -6.96 -5.35
C LEU A 76 9.35 -7.61 -4.11
N VAL A 77 8.75 -8.68 -3.59
CA VAL A 77 9.30 -9.49 -2.48
C VAL A 77 10.69 -10.03 -2.83
N LYS A 78 10.83 -10.63 -4.02
CA LYS A 78 12.11 -11.15 -4.51
C LYS A 78 13.16 -10.03 -4.59
N LEU A 79 12.79 -8.90 -5.17
CA LEU A 79 13.66 -7.74 -5.31
C LEU A 79 14.11 -7.16 -3.96
N LEU A 80 13.18 -6.97 -3.01
CA LEU A 80 13.50 -6.51 -1.66
C LEU A 80 14.50 -7.45 -0.98
N ASN A 81 14.31 -8.77 -1.13
CA ASN A 81 15.23 -9.75 -0.57
C ASN A 81 16.61 -9.70 -1.25
N GLU A 82 16.66 -9.56 -2.58
CA GLU A 82 17.91 -9.44 -3.36
C GLU A 82 18.69 -8.16 -3.03
N GLU A 83 17.99 -7.06 -2.73
CA GLU A 83 18.59 -5.78 -2.33
C GLU A 83 18.89 -5.70 -0.81
N GLY A 84 18.77 -6.82 -0.07
CA GLY A 84 19.22 -6.94 1.31
C GLY A 84 18.22 -6.56 2.40
N PHE A 85 16.92 -6.53 2.08
CA PHE A 85 15.82 -6.24 3.02
C PHE A 85 15.08 -7.51 3.47
N GLN A 86 15.72 -8.68 3.36
CA GLN A 86 15.12 -9.93 3.83
C GLN A 86 14.83 -9.85 5.33
N MET A 87 13.61 -10.17 5.74
CA MET A 87 13.11 -10.07 7.13
C MET A 87 12.97 -8.65 7.69
N ASP A 88 13.29 -7.61 6.92
CA ASP A 88 13.18 -6.22 7.37
C ASP A 88 11.78 -5.62 7.19
N TYR A 89 10.87 -6.33 6.51
CA TYR A 89 9.49 -5.94 6.29
C TYR A 89 8.49 -6.98 6.80
N ASP A 90 7.32 -6.48 7.20
CA ASP A 90 6.26 -7.29 7.81
C ASP A 90 4.89 -7.12 7.13
N PHE A 91 4.78 -6.18 6.17
CA PHE A 91 3.59 -5.95 5.38
C PHE A 91 3.95 -5.39 4.00
N ILE A 92 3.31 -5.93 2.96
CA ILE A 92 3.40 -5.41 1.58
C ILE A 92 2.01 -5.39 0.96
N TYR A 93 1.65 -4.26 0.35
CA TYR A 93 0.49 -4.15 -0.50
C TYR A 93 0.83 -3.44 -1.82
N LEU A 94 0.72 -4.19 -2.92
CA LEU A 94 0.84 -3.71 -4.30
C LEU A 94 -0.54 -3.82 -4.96
N PRO A 95 -1.31 -2.74 -5.06
CA PRO A 95 -2.62 -2.78 -5.70
C PRO A 95 -2.48 -3.10 -7.20
N ILE A 96 -3.36 -3.97 -7.70
CA ILE A 96 -3.40 -4.35 -9.12
C ILE A 96 -4.78 -4.11 -9.73
N LYS A 97 -4.79 -3.94 -11.05
CA LYS A 97 -6.00 -3.97 -11.87
C LYS A 97 -6.35 -5.43 -12.17
N PHE A 98 -7.41 -5.98 -11.58
CA PHE A 98 -7.74 -7.41 -11.75
C PHE A 98 -8.03 -7.82 -13.20
N VAL A 99 -8.40 -6.88 -14.07
CA VAL A 99 -8.64 -7.15 -15.50
C VAL A 99 -7.33 -7.41 -16.26
N THR A 100 -6.32 -6.58 -16.02
CA THR A 100 -5.05 -6.64 -16.77
C THR A 100 -3.94 -7.33 -15.98
N ASN A 101 -4.15 -7.61 -14.70
CA ASN A 101 -3.14 -8.05 -13.73
C ASN A 101 -1.91 -7.12 -13.65
N LEU A 102 -2.07 -5.85 -14.02
CA LEU A 102 -1.01 -4.84 -13.92
C LEU A 102 -1.18 -4.02 -12.64
N SER A 103 -0.07 -3.66 -12.01
CA SER A 103 -0.04 -2.79 -10.84
C SER A 103 -0.50 -1.36 -11.19
N PHE A 104 -0.84 -0.59 -10.16
CA PHE A 104 -1.06 0.84 -10.30
C PHE A 104 0.25 1.67 -10.30
N GLY A 105 1.42 1.01 -10.20
CA GLY A 105 2.73 1.67 -10.14
C GLY A 105 3.09 2.25 -8.77
N TYR A 106 2.41 1.83 -7.71
CA TYR A 106 2.75 2.18 -6.33
C TYR A 106 2.48 1.01 -5.37
N ALA A 107 3.20 0.96 -4.26
CA ALA A 107 3.02 0.00 -3.17
C ALA A 107 3.21 0.66 -1.81
N PHE A 108 2.60 0.03 -0.80
CA PHE A 108 2.87 0.29 0.61
C PHE A 108 3.68 -0.86 1.18
N VAL A 109 4.78 -0.52 1.86
CA VAL A 109 5.65 -1.49 2.54
C VAL A 109 5.84 -1.01 3.96
N ASN A 110 5.48 -1.85 4.95
CA ASN A 110 5.83 -1.60 6.35
C ASN A 110 7.08 -2.40 6.70
N PHE A 111 8.03 -1.70 7.32
CA PHE A 111 9.26 -2.26 7.86
C PHE A 111 9.12 -2.58 9.35
N VAL A 112 9.97 -3.47 9.85
CA VAL A 112 9.95 -3.91 11.27
C VAL A 112 10.45 -2.82 12.22
N ASN A 113 11.21 -1.83 11.71
CA ASN A 113 11.71 -0.68 12.45
C ASN A 113 11.95 0.52 11.53
N VAL A 114 12.20 1.68 12.14
CA VAL A 114 12.36 2.95 11.40
C VAL A 114 13.66 2.95 10.61
N GLU A 115 14.72 2.36 11.15
CA GLU A 115 16.03 2.27 10.50
C GLU A 115 15.95 1.52 9.17
N ALA A 116 15.19 0.42 9.11
CA ALA A 116 14.96 -0.33 7.89
C ALA A 116 14.11 0.46 6.88
N ALA A 117 13.07 1.18 7.33
CA ALA A 117 12.29 2.06 6.45
C ALA A 117 13.15 3.17 5.84
N GLU A 118 14.01 3.79 6.65
CA GLU A 118 14.95 4.82 6.22
C GLU A 118 16.01 4.27 5.25
N ARG A 119 16.55 3.07 5.51
CA ARG A 119 17.43 2.37 4.55
C ARG A 119 16.71 2.13 3.23
N CYS A 120 15.47 1.66 3.26
CA CYS A 120 14.67 1.45 2.05
C CYS A 120 14.48 2.76 1.29
N ARG A 121 14.17 3.87 1.98
CA ARG A 121 13.98 5.17 1.33
C ARG A 121 15.24 5.61 0.60
N HIS A 122 16.40 5.59 1.25
CA HIS A 122 17.66 5.99 0.62
C HIS A 122 18.09 5.07 -0.51
N HIS A 123 17.82 3.76 -0.39
CA HIS A 123 18.25 2.77 -1.36
C HIS A 123 17.38 2.76 -2.63
N PHE A 124 16.06 2.87 -2.45
CA PHE A 124 15.11 2.75 -3.56
C PHE A 124 14.72 4.10 -4.17
N ASP A 125 15.03 5.24 -3.58
CA ASP A 125 14.78 6.53 -4.24
C ASP A 125 15.67 6.68 -5.48
N GLY A 126 15.05 6.92 -6.64
CA GLY A 126 15.73 6.91 -7.94
C GLY A 126 16.05 5.52 -8.50
N PHE A 127 15.66 4.43 -7.83
CA PHE A 127 15.95 3.07 -8.28
C PHE A 127 15.20 2.74 -9.58
N SER A 128 15.92 2.22 -10.58
CA SER A 128 15.38 1.81 -11.88
C SER A 128 15.78 0.40 -12.32
N ARG A 129 16.54 -0.34 -11.50
CA ARG A 129 17.07 -1.66 -11.84
C ARG A 129 16.07 -2.79 -11.55
N TRP A 130 14.88 -2.71 -12.13
CA TRP A 130 13.78 -3.64 -11.84
C TRP A 130 13.95 -5.03 -12.47
N GLY A 131 14.88 -5.18 -13.43
CA GLY A 131 14.98 -6.39 -14.25
C GLY A 131 13.80 -6.54 -15.22
N LEU A 132 13.16 -5.44 -15.58
CA LEU A 132 12.01 -5.36 -16.49
C LEU A 132 12.28 -4.38 -17.63
N GLU A 133 11.50 -4.46 -18.71
CA GLU A 133 11.60 -3.54 -19.85
C GLU A 133 11.25 -2.10 -19.48
N GLU A 134 10.40 -1.90 -18.47
CA GLU A 134 10.03 -0.59 -17.94
C GLU A 134 11.13 -0.06 -16.99
N GLU A 135 11.91 0.93 -17.43
CA GLU A 135 12.99 1.56 -16.65
C GLU A 135 12.53 2.82 -15.87
N THR A 136 11.38 2.76 -15.20
CA THR A 136 10.89 3.91 -14.42
C THR A 136 11.74 4.13 -13.17
N ALA A 137 12.09 5.38 -12.86
CA ALA A 137 12.77 5.69 -11.60
C ALA A 137 11.77 5.73 -10.44
N CYS A 138 11.98 4.88 -9.44
CA CYS A 138 11.18 4.85 -8.23
C CYS A 138 11.29 6.17 -7.48
N SER A 139 10.20 6.59 -6.83
CA SER A 139 10.24 7.61 -5.78
C SER A 139 9.72 7.00 -4.49
N VAL A 140 10.44 7.22 -3.38
CA VAL A 140 10.06 6.67 -2.08
C VAL A 140 9.73 7.79 -1.11
N SER A 141 8.53 7.76 -0.55
CA SER A 141 8.07 8.71 0.45
C SER A 141 7.64 7.98 1.71
N SER A 142 7.74 8.63 2.87
CA SER A 142 7.08 8.13 4.07
C SER A 142 5.56 8.21 3.86
N ASP A 143 4.83 7.15 4.23
CA ASP A 143 3.37 7.30 4.36
C ASP A 143 3.10 8.38 5.43
N THR A 144 1.99 9.10 5.33
CA THR A 144 1.58 10.10 6.32
C THR A 144 0.29 9.73 7.02
N THR A 145 -0.37 8.65 6.60
CA THR A 145 -1.73 8.32 7.03
C THR A 145 -1.77 7.09 7.93
N HIS A 146 -1.05 6.01 7.58
CA HIS A 146 -1.09 4.76 8.35
C HIS A 146 0.33 4.21 8.59
N HIS A 147 0.66 3.96 9.86
CA HIS A 147 1.97 3.48 10.27
C HIS A 147 1.91 2.19 11.08
N GLY A 148 2.83 1.28 10.77
CA GLY A 148 2.94 -0.01 11.45
C GLY A 148 2.04 -1.09 10.86
N GLN A 149 2.45 -2.35 11.07
CA GLN A 149 1.77 -3.54 10.56
C GLN A 149 0.30 -3.62 11.01
N GLU A 150 0.04 -3.40 12.30
CA GLU A 150 -1.29 -3.54 12.88
C GLU A 150 -2.28 -2.51 12.30
N ALA A 151 -1.84 -1.27 12.04
CA ALA A 151 -2.67 -0.27 11.39
C ALA A 151 -3.08 -0.71 9.97
N HIS A 152 -2.16 -1.30 9.21
CA HIS A 152 -2.45 -1.85 7.88
C HIS A 152 -3.36 -3.07 7.95
N ILE A 153 -3.16 -3.96 8.92
CA ILE A 153 -4.05 -5.10 9.16
C ILE A 153 -5.47 -4.61 9.42
N GLN A 154 -5.64 -3.64 10.33
CA GLN A 154 -6.96 -3.08 10.65
C GLN A 154 -7.62 -2.41 9.45
N LEU A 155 -6.84 -1.69 8.64
CA LEU A 155 -7.30 -1.03 7.42
C LEU A 155 -7.84 -2.04 6.40
N TYR A 156 -7.14 -3.15 6.18
CA TYR A 156 -7.46 -4.07 5.09
C TYR A 156 -8.26 -5.30 5.48
N ARG A 157 -8.19 -5.79 6.72
CA ARG A 157 -8.85 -7.06 7.15
C ARG A 157 -10.33 -7.15 6.84
N ASN A 158 -11.04 -6.02 6.85
CA ASN A 158 -12.47 -5.92 6.56
C ASN A 158 -12.77 -5.22 5.22
N SER A 159 -11.73 -4.90 4.45
CA SER A 159 -11.85 -4.22 3.16
C SER A 159 -12.31 -5.20 2.07
N PRO A 160 -13.09 -4.75 1.07
CA PRO A 160 -13.45 -5.56 -0.09
C PRO A 160 -12.26 -6.24 -0.78
N VAL A 161 -11.06 -5.65 -0.71
CA VAL A 161 -9.85 -6.25 -1.31
C VAL A 161 -9.55 -7.66 -0.75
N MET A 162 -9.96 -7.94 0.48
CA MET A 162 -9.76 -9.26 1.11
C MET A 162 -10.86 -10.27 0.78
N HIS A 163 -11.86 -9.90 -0.04
CA HIS A 163 -12.94 -10.81 -0.46
C HIS A 163 -12.40 -12.02 -1.24
N GLN A 164 -13.07 -13.16 -1.15
CA GLN A 164 -12.65 -14.42 -1.82
C GLN A 164 -12.56 -14.30 -3.36
N SER A 165 -13.32 -13.39 -3.97
CA SER A 165 -13.29 -13.16 -5.42
C SER A 165 -12.07 -12.36 -5.90
N VAL A 166 -11.29 -11.78 -4.99
CA VAL A 166 -10.08 -11.04 -5.33
C VAL A 166 -8.93 -12.04 -5.42
N PRO A 167 -8.13 -12.02 -6.50
CA PRO A 167 -6.99 -12.92 -6.63
C PRO A 167 -5.91 -12.58 -5.59
N ASP A 168 -5.15 -13.59 -5.18
CA ASP A 168 -4.20 -13.46 -4.08
C ASP A 168 -3.10 -12.41 -4.32
N ASN A 169 -2.59 -12.31 -5.55
CA ASN A 169 -1.59 -11.31 -5.95
C ASN A 169 -2.07 -9.85 -5.80
N GLY A 170 -3.38 -9.64 -5.75
CA GLY A 170 -4.00 -8.33 -5.53
C GLY A 170 -4.36 -8.04 -4.06
N LYS A 171 -4.07 -8.97 -3.15
CA LYS A 171 -4.31 -8.82 -1.72
C LYS A 171 -3.07 -8.30 -1.00
N PRO A 172 -3.23 -7.48 0.05
CA PRO A 172 -2.19 -7.25 1.03
C PRO A 172 -1.62 -8.56 1.58
N ALA A 173 -0.31 -8.57 1.82
CA ALA A 173 0.41 -9.69 2.41
C ALA A 173 1.08 -9.23 3.71
N VAL A 174 1.08 -10.11 4.70
CA VAL A 174 1.80 -9.95 5.96
C VAL A 174 2.92 -10.99 6.02
N PHE A 175 4.00 -10.61 6.70
CA PHE A 175 5.20 -11.42 6.81
C PHE A 175 5.64 -11.51 8.27
N GLN A 176 6.21 -12.65 8.63
CA GLN A 176 6.84 -12.88 9.91
C GLN A 176 8.15 -13.61 9.66
N ASN A 177 9.25 -13.06 10.17
CA ASN A 177 10.60 -13.60 9.97
C ASN A 177 10.94 -13.85 8.48
N GLY A 178 10.52 -12.93 7.60
CA GLY A 178 10.75 -13.01 6.16
C GLY A 178 9.87 -14.00 5.40
N GLU A 179 9.02 -14.75 6.09
CA GLU A 179 8.07 -15.67 5.47
C GLU A 179 6.66 -15.07 5.44
N ARG A 180 5.94 -15.31 4.34
CA ARG A 180 4.56 -14.86 4.20
C ARG A 180 3.66 -15.70 5.11
N VAL A 181 2.87 -15.03 5.94
CA VAL A 181 1.88 -15.68 6.82
C VAL A 181 0.45 -15.39 6.35
N PRO A 182 -0.54 -16.19 6.76
CA PRO A 182 -1.95 -15.90 6.46
C PRO A 182 -2.35 -14.53 7.00
N PHE A 183 -3.04 -13.74 6.16
CA PHE A 183 -3.58 -12.45 6.60
C PHE A 183 -4.62 -12.67 7.72
N PRO A 184 -4.62 -11.87 8.81
CA PRO A 184 -5.58 -12.04 9.89
C PRO A 184 -7.03 -12.06 9.41
N ALA A 185 -7.81 -13.01 9.93
CA ALA A 185 -9.17 -13.23 9.50
C ALA A 185 -10.06 -11.97 9.69
N PRO A 186 -11.02 -11.73 8.80
CA PRO A 186 -11.97 -10.63 8.95
C PRO A 186 -12.74 -10.72 10.27
N THR A 187 -13.02 -9.56 10.89
CA THR A 187 -13.95 -9.47 12.02
C THR A 187 -15.39 -9.23 11.57
N LYS A 188 -15.61 -8.98 10.27
CA LYS A 188 -16.92 -8.66 9.69
C LYS A 188 -17.07 -9.35 8.35
N SER A 189 -18.31 -9.61 7.92
CA SER A 189 -18.56 -10.10 6.56
C SER A 189 -18.05 -9.09 5.53
N ILE A 190 -17.13 -9.53 4.68
CA ILE A 190 -16.58 -8.71 3.61
C ILE A 190 -17.52 -8.78 2.41
N ARG A 191 -17.92 -7.62 1.89
CA ARG A 191 -18.73 -7.56 0.66
C ARG A 191 -17.85 -7.75 -0.56
N GLN A 192 -18.37 -8.43 -1.58
CA GLN A 192 -17.72 -8.48 -2.88
C GLN A 192 -17.44 -7.05 -3.38
N PRO A 193 -16.24 -6.76 -3.90
CA PRO A 193 -15.95 -5.43 -4.38
C PRO A 193 -16.87 -5.10 -5.55
N ARG A 194 -17.39 -3.88 -5.55
CA ARG A 194 -18.29 -3.44 -6.62
C ARG A 194 -17.53 -3.50 -7.95
N PRO A 195 -18.12 -4.09 -9.01
CA PRO A 195 -17.60 -3.91 -10.35
C PRO A 195 -17.57 -2.40 -10.62
N LEU A 196 -16.41 -1.85 -10.98
CA LEU A 196 -16.40 -0.54 -11.62
C LEU A 196 -17.03 -0.73 -13.00
N LEU A 197 -18.35 -0.60 -13.08
CA LEU A 197 -19.04 -0.48 -14.35
C LEU A 197 -18.37 0.67 -15.11
N ARG A 198 -17.75 0.33 -16.24
CA ARG A 198 -17.12 1.28 -17.15
C ARG A 198 -18.22 2.24 -17.60
N GLN A 199 -18.21 3.46 -17.07
CA GLN A 199 -19.12 4.51 -17.50
C GLN A 199 -18.64 4.92 -18.90
N ASN A 200 -19.16 4.25 -19.93
CA ASN A 200 -19.03 4.69 -21.30
C ASN A 200 -19.75 6.05 -21.39
N ARG A 201 -19.01 7.15 -21.20
CA ARG A 201 -19.44 8.43 -21.75
C ARG A 201 -19.32 8.31 -23.27
N GLN A 202 -20.46 8.20 -23.92
CA GLN A 202 -20.64 8.49 -25.34
C GLN A 202 -20.30 9.95 -25.62
#